data_AF-A0A6A0AYB5-F1
#
_entry.id   AF-A0A6A0AYB5-F1
#
_cell.length_a   1.000
_cell.length_b   1.000
_cell.length_c   1.000
_cell.angle_alpha   90.00
_cell.angle_beta   90.00
_cell.angle_gamma   90.00
#
_symmetry.space_group_name_H-M   'P 1'
#
loop_
_entity.id
_entity.type
_entity.pdbx_description
1 polymer ?
#
loop_
_entity_poly.entity_id
_entity_poly.type
_entity_poly.pdbx_seq_one_letter_code
_entity_poly.pdbx_strand_id
1 'polypeptide(L)'
;MTGRPEGTDGALCGHWIGAERRHCHSVDVVRPYLSGLRCPLHTPAALAGRPETPPGPGWPAAAWTTPSPQSASALFDQRAVASGKRRSSPHVYRAAQQAVQERKS
;
A
#
# COMPACT_ATOMS: atom_id res chain seq x y z
N MET A 1 -2.78 -21.86 26.01
CA MET A 1 -2.34 -21.80 24.61
C MET A 1 -3.51 -22.19 23.73
N THR A 2 -4.47 -21.29 23.52
CA THR A 2 -5.65 -21.55 22.66
C THR A 2 -5.35 -20.99 21.28
N GLY A 3 -5.10 -21.89 20.33
CA GLY A 3 -4.99 -21.54 18.92
C GLY A 3 -6.28 -20.86 18.48
N ARG A 4 -6.14 -19.64 17.95
CA ARG A 4 -7.20 -18.92 17.23
C ARG A 4 -7.56 -19.79 16.01
N PRO A 5 -8.83 -20.15 15.78
CA PRO A 5 -9.18 -20.89 14.57
C PRO A 5 -8.80 -20.01 13.38
N GLU A 6 -7.80 -20.46 12.62
CA GLU A 6 -7.46 -19.90 11.32
C GLU A 6 -8.70 -20.11 10.45
N GLY A 7 -9.46 -19.03 10.25
CA GLY A 7 -10.66 -19.03 9.43
C GLY A 7 -10.30 -19.31 7.97
N THR A 8 -10.15 -20.59 7.65
CA THR A 8 -10.30 -21.12 6.30
C THR A 8 -11.70 -21.71 6.15
N ASP A 9 -12.72 -20.89 6.43
CA ASP A 9 -13.95 -21.01 5.66
C ASP A 9 -13.52 -20.65 4.24
N GLY A 10 -13.38 -21.66 3.37
CA GLY A 10 -12.67 -21.58 2.09
C GLY A 10 -12.99 -20.29 1.34
N ALA A 11 -12.00 -19.68 0.69
CA ALA A 11 -12.20 -18.39 0.02
C ALA A 11 -13.40 -18.46 -0.96
N LEU A 12 -14.56 -17.97 -0.56
CA LEU A 12 -15.79 -17.96 -1.35
C LEU A 12 -15.96 -16.61 -2.04
N CYS A 13 -16.44 -16.63 -3.27
CA CYS A 13 -16.85 -15.42 -3.95
C CYS A 13 -18.05 -14.77 -3.24
N GLY A 14 -17.85 -13.55 -2.76
CA GLY A 14 -18.90 -12.75 -2.10
C GLY A 14 -19.77 -11.93 -3.05
N HIS A 15 -19.70 -12.13 -4.37
CA HIS A 15 -20.48 -11.35 -5.33
C HIS A 15 -21.98 -11.65 -5.19
N TRP A 16 -22.81 -10.61 -5.19
CA TRP A 16 -24.26 -10.71 -5.19
C TRP A 16 -24.80 -10.68 -6.63
N ILE A 17 -25.49 -11.74 -7.03
CA ILE A 17 -26.10 -11.89 -8.35
C ILE A 17 -27.52 -11.33 -8.29
N GLY A 18 -27.70 -10.09 -8.75
CA GLY A 18 -28.97 -9.37 -8.64
C GLY A 18 -30.17 -10.09 -9.27
N ALA A 19 -29.97 -10.72 -10.44
CA ALA A 19 -31.01 -11.45 -11.15
C ALA A 19 -31.52 -12.68 -10.38
N GLU A 20 -30.63 -13.36 -9.66
CA GLU A 20 -30.91 -14.61 -8.94
C GLU A 20 -31.17 -14.39 -7.45
N ARG A 21 -31.00 -13.16 -6.96
CA ARG A 21 -31.14 -12.78 -5.54
C ARG A 21 -30.34 -13.69 -4.60
N ARG A 22 -29.11 -14.04 -4.98
CA ARG A 22 -28.21 -14.87 -4.16
C ARG A 22 -26.75 -14.45 -4.32
N HIS A 23 -25.91 -14.88 -3.38
CA HIS A 23 -24.46 -14.80 -3.52
C HIS A 23 -23.90 -15.94 -4.36
N CYS A 24 -22.78 -15.67 -5.05
CA CYS A 24 -22.13 -16.64 -5.91
C CYS A 24 -21.56 -17.84 -5.12
N HIS A 25 -20.80 -17.59 -4.06
CA HIS A 25 -20.14 -18.61 -3.24
C HIS A 25 -19.25 -19.61 -4.03
N SER A 26 -18.80 -19.28 -5.25
CA SER A 26 -17.80 -20.10 -5.93
C SER A 26 -16.48 -20.09 -5.14
N VAL A 27 -15.84 -21.25 -5.04
CA VAL A 27 -14.51 -21.44 -4.44
C VAL A 27 -13.37 -21.39 -5.46
N ASP A 28 -13.71 -21.28 -6.75
CA ASP A 28 -12.73 -21.42 -7.83
C ASP A 28 -11.89 -20.16 -7.98
N VAL A 29 -10.58 -20.30 -7.75
CA VAL A 29 -9.54 -19.27 -7.99
C VAL A 29 -9.98 -17.90 -7.46
N VAL A 30 -10.44 -17.88 -6.20
CA VAL A 30 -10.96 -16.68 -5.58
C VAL A 30 -9.82 -15.74 -5.20
N ARG A 31 -9.92 -14.48 -5.64
CA ARG A 31 -8.92 -13.43 -5.43
C ARG A 31 -9.50 -12.28 -4.61
N PRO A 32 -8.69 -11.61 -3.77
CA PRO A 32 -9.09 -10.41 -3.08
C PRO A 32 -9.09 -9.20 -4.03
N TYR A 33 -10.21 -8.48 -4.07
CA TYR A 33 -10.33 -7.15 -4.67
C TYR A 33 -10.83 -6.16 -3.63
N LEU A 34 -10.79 -4.85 -3.94
CA LEU A 34 -11.32 -3.82 -3.03
C LEU A 34 -12.79 -4.05 -2.66
N SER A 35 -13.58 -4.61 -3.59
CA SER A 35 -14.99 -4.96 -3.36
C SER A 35 -15.22 -6.23 -2.54
N GLY A 36 -14.16 -6.96 -2.17
CA GLY A 36 -14.20 -8.27 -1.52
C GLY A 36 -13.71 -9.42 -2.41
N LEU A 37 -13.84 -10.64 -1.91
CA LEU A 37 -13.41 -11.87 -2.60
C LEU A 37 -14.24 -12.14 -3.87
N ARG A 38 -13.56 -12.37 -5.00
CA ARG A 38 -14.20 -12.63 -6.32
C ARG A 38 -13.59 -13.83 -7.03
N CYS A 39 -14.44 -14.65 -7.64
CA CYS A 39 -14.03 -15.66 -8.61
C CYS A 39 -13.75 -15.01 -9.98
N PRO A 40 -13.13 -15.73 -10.94
CA PRO A 40 -12.79 -15.20 -12.27
C PRO A 40 -13.95 -14.63 -13.07
N LEU A 41 -15.18 -15.11 -12.85
CA LEU A 41 -16.38 -14.60 -13.53
C LEU A 41 -16.91 -13.29 -12.94
N HIS A 42 -16.53 -12.98 -11.69
CA HIS A 42 -17.03 -11.82 -10.96
C HIS A 42 -15.90 -10.85 -10.60
N THR A 43 -14.78 -10.88 -11.32
CA THR A 43 -13.77 -9.83 -11.18
C THR A 43 -14.35 -8.49 -11.67
N PRO A 44 -13.87 -7.35 -11.17
CA PRO A 44 -14.30 -6.04 -11.68
C PRO A 44 -14.13 -5.90 -13.19
N ALA A 45 -13.09 -6.51 -13.78
CA ALA A 45 -12.88 -6.53 -15.23
C ALA A 45 -13.94 -7.38 -15.95
N ALA A 46 -14.24 -8.58 -15.45
CA ALA A 46 -15.26 -9.46 -16.00
C ALA A 46 -16.65 -8.81 -15.99
N LEU A 47 -17.03 -8.17 -14.88
CA LEU A 47 -18.28 -7.41 -14.77
C LEU A 47 -18.34 -6.21 -15.73
N ALA A 48 -17.19 -5.63 -16.06
CA ALA A 48 -17.07 -4.55 -17.04
C ALA A 48 -16.94 -5.06 -18.50
N GLY A 49 -17.02 -6.38 -18.75
CA GLY A 49 -16.86 -6.98 -20.07
C GLY A 49 -15.45 -6.88 -20.64
N ARG A 50 -14.44 -6.68 -19.77
CA ARG A 50 -13.03 -6.58 -20.15
C ARG A 50 -12.27 -7.87 -19.82
N PRO A 51 -11.26 -8.24 -20.61
CA PRO A 51 -10.38 -9.34 -20.25
C PRO A 51 -9.62 -9.02 -18.96
N GLU A 52 -9.37 -10.05 -18.14
CA GLU A 52 -8.52 -9.92 -16.97
C GLU A 52 -7.08 -9.60 -17.41
N THR A 53 -6.46 -8.61 -16.79
CA THR A 53 -5.07 -8.25 -17.10
C THR A 53 -4.16 -9.43 -16.77
N PRO A 54 -3.26 -9.85 -17.68
CA PRO A 54 -2.29 -10.90 -17.36
C PRO A 54 -1.41 -10.45 -16.19
N PRO A 55 -0.93 -11.40 -15.35
CA PRO A 55 0.02 -11.07 -14.31
C PRO A 55 1.24 -10.41 -14.95
N GLY A 56 1.55 -9.19 -14.50
CA GLY A 56 2.78 -8.51 -14.93
C GLY A 56 4.02 -9.26 -14.45
N PRO A 57 5.22 -8.89 -14.93
CA PRO A 57 6.49 -9.55 -14.59
C PRO A 57 6.93 -9.43 -13.11
N GLY A 58 6.01 -9.08 -12.20
CA GLY A 58 6.32 -8.71 -10.82
C GLY A 58 7.00 -7.35 -10.72
N TRP A 59 7.29 -6.92 -9.49
CA TRP A 59 8.14 -5.76 -9.24
C TRP A 59 9.62 -6.19 -9.24
N PRO A 60 10.54 -5.39 -9.79
CA PRO A 60 11.97 -5.70 -9.71
C PRO A 60 12.42 -5.74 -8.23
N ALA A 61 13.41 -6.57 -7.91
CA ALA A 61 13.91 -6.70 -6.53
C ALA A 61 14.37 -5.36 -5.91
N ALA A 62 14.84 -4.43 -6.76
CA ALA A 62 15.26 -3.09 -6.37
C ALA A 62 14.13 -2.05 -6.31
N ALA A 63 12.86 -2.42 -6.50
CA ALA A 63 11.73 -1.48 -6.53
C ALA A 63 11.63 -0.61 -5.27
N TRP A 64 12.11 -1.11 -4.13
CA TRP A 64 12.02 -0.45 -2.83
C TRP A 64 13.37 0.08 -2.32
N THR A 65 14.45 -0.07 -3.09
CA THR A 65 15.79 0.36 -2.67
C THR A 65 16.14 1.77 -3.12
N THR A 66 15.35 2.36 -4.03
CA THR A 66 15.53 3.75 -4.43
C THR A 66 15.18 4.67 -3.24
N PRO A 67 16.15 5.43 -2.70
CA PRO A 67 15.84 6.39 -1.64
C PRO A 67 14.94 7.49 -2.21
N SER A 68 13.74 7.63 -1.63
CA SER A 68 12.83 8.70 -2.01
C SER A 68 13.41 10.07 -1.63
N PRO A 69 13.27 11.10 -2.47
CA PRO A 69 13.61 12.46 -2.08
C PRO A 69 12.82 12.87 -0.84
N GLN A 70 13.45 13.67 0.03
CA GLN A 70 12.79 14.17 1.23
C GLN A 70 11.61 15.07 0.86
N SER A 71 10.50 14.92 1.60
CA SER A 71 9.31 15.74 1.38
C SER A 71 9.58 17.22 1.69
N ALA A 72 8.78 18.12 1.10
CA ALA A 72 8.89 19.56 1.35
C ALA A 72 8.73 19.90 2.85
N SER A 73 7.80 19.25 3.54
CA SER A 73 7.60 19.40 4.98
C SER A 73 8.86 19.06 5.77
N ALA A 74 9.56 17.97 5.41
CA ALA A 74 10.80 17.58 6.07
C ALA A 74 11.91 18.65 5.88
N LEU A 75 11.97 19.29 4.72
CA LEU A 75 12.91 20.39 4.46
C LEU A 75 12.60 21.63 5.30
N PHE A 76 11.32 21.99 5.46
CA PHE A 76 10.91 23.11 6.32
C PHE A 76 11.23 22.85 7.78
N ASP A 77 10.96 21.64 8.27
CA ASP A 77 11.29 21.22 9.63
C ASP A 77 12.79 21.25 9.88
N GLN A 78 13.61 20.73 8.95
CA GLN A 78 15.06 20.81 9.05
C GLN A 78 15.56 22.25 9.12
N ARG A 79 15.02 23.16 8.30
CA ARG A 79 15.39 24.58 8.34
C ARG A 79 14.96 25.25 9.65
N ALA A 80 13.78 24.91 10.18
CA ALA A 80 13.28 25.41 11.45
C ALA A 80 14.13 24.91 12.63
N VAL A 81 14.57 23.65 12.59
CA VAL A 81 15.49 23.07 13.58
C VAL A 81 16.86 23.72 13.48
N ALA A 82 17.45 23.78 12.28
CA ALA A 82 18.76 24.41 12.07
C ALA A 82 18.77 25.86 12.57
N SER A 83 17.74 26.65 12.25
CA SER A 83 17.64 28.04 12.72
C SER A 83 17.29 28.19 14.22
N GLY A 84 17.10 27.11 14.96
CA GLY A 84 16.71 27.14 16.37
C GLY A 84 15.26 27.57 16.63
N LYS A 85 14.46 27.81 15.58
CA LYS A 85 13.03 28.14 15.68
C LYS A 85 12.18 26.99 16.21
N ARG A 86 12.70 25.75 16.11
CA ARG A 86 12.06 24.55 16.63
C ARG A 86 12.98 23.86 17.65
N ARG A 87 12.42 23.51 18.82
CA ARG A 87 13.12 22.70 19.81
C ARG A 87 13.43 21.32 19.24
N SER A 88 14.64 20.84 19.46
CA SER A 88 15.10 19.51 19.05
C SER A 88 16.18 19.03 20.01
N SER A 89 16.55 17.75 19.93
CA SER A 89 17.72 17.26 20.68
C SER A 89 19.02 17.85 20.09
N PRO A 90 20.08 18.00 20.90
CA PRO A 90 21.34 18.56 20.43
C PRO A 90 21.96 17.84 19.22
N HIS A 91 21.72 16.54 19.09
CA HIS A 91 22.17 15.76 17.93
C HIS A 91 21.42 16.15 16.64
N VAL A 92 20.10 16.25 16.72
CA VAL A 92 19.26 16.61 15.57
C VAL A 92 19.53 18.05 15.12
N TYR A 93 19.75 18.96 16.08
CA TYR A 93 20.17 20.34 15.79
C TYR A 93 21.48 20.41 14.98
N ARG A 94 22.51 19.66 15.41
CA ARG A 94 23.82 19.63 14.72
C ARG A 94 23.73 19.03 13.32
N ALA A 95 22.99 17.93 13.15
CA ALA A 95 22.77 17.32 11.84
C ALA A 95 22.05 18.28 10.87
N ALA A 96 21.03 19.00 11.36
CA ALA A 96 20.32 19.99 10.54
C ALA A 96 21.21 21.18 10.15
N GLN A 97 22.10 21.64 11.05
CA GLN A 97 23.08 22.69 10.75
C GLN A 97 24.08 22.26 9.66
N GLN A 98 24.61 21.04 9.75
CA GLN A 98 25.51 20.48 8.74
C GLN A 98 24.85 20.41 7.36
N ALA A 99 23.61 19.90 7.29
CA ALA A 99 22.86 19.82 6.03
C ALA A 99 22.59 21.19 5.38
N VAL A 100 22.47 22.26 6.17
CA VAL A 100 22.35 23.63 5.65
C VAL A 100 23.70 24.17 5.16
N GLN A 101 24.79 23.85 5.88
CA GLN A 101 26.14 24.27 5.50
C GLN A 101 26.59 23.61 4.19
N GLU A 102 26.35 22.32 4.02
CA GLU A 102 26.66 21.55 2.81
C GLU A 102 25.95 22.10 1.56
N ARG A 103 24.78 22.74 1.71
CA ARG A 103 24.05 23.37 0.60
C ARG A 103 24.59 24.75 0.20
N LYS A 104 25.39 25.39 1.06
CA LYS A 104 25.95 26.73 0.82
C LYS A 104 27.33 26.68 0.19
N SER A 105 28.02 25.55 0.32
CA SER A 105 29.29 25.24 -0.34
C SER A 105 29.07 24.86 -1.80
#